data_AF-A0A1W9PKG3-F1
#
_entry.id   AF-A0A1W9PKG3-F1
#
_cell.length_a   1.000
_cell.length_b   1.000
_cell.length_c   1.000
_cell.angle_alpha   90.00
_cell.angle_beta   90.00
_cell.angle_gamma   90.00
#
_symmetry.space_group_name_H-M   'P 1'
#
loop_
_entity.id
_entity.type
_entity.pdbx_description
1 polymer ?
#
loop_
_entity_poly.entity_id
_entity_poly.type
_entity_poly.pdbx_seq_one_letter_code
_entity_poly.pdbx_strand_id
1 'polypeptide(L)'
;MIRILIPRGKFSDFQKSLEKLQNVFVEFYEESNYEEKLFSDHWHLVFGEKPPEYFEGTLFVKSDEALHLAVNYLNLKLESESLKTKYDLLFGSPELQGPVIKKYIFEVEKLFNTYDTIALLGENGVHLHVYVDFVTGGKYKSITYDGNNPDIAFNETVFIDEFPGDEAIPKHEGKLILGVRDGKRPGVPFIEIPSLRNRKEDIPYMVDRVLSSIYQRYKEFKPRYPEERLMEVMKQYSWPGNTDELIVFLHEYASGSNPERLIMRLNPLKHLEDLNFKKYVKNLMEYIERNIIKETLERVGWDRKKACGILKLNYKTLSYKMKKYGLTKPGF
;
A
#
# COMPACT_ATOMS: atom_id res chain seq x y z
N MET A 1 -10.71 -19.51 10.07
CA MET A 1 -11.62 -20.67 10.12
C MET A 1 -12.54 -20.49 11.33
N ILE A 2 -13.86 -20.48 11.14
CA ILE A 2 -14.83 -20.38 12.24
C ILE A 2 -14.86 -21.72 12.95
N ARG A 3 -14.77 -21.74 14.26
CA ARG A 3 -14.81 -22.97 15.07
C ARG A 3 -16.11 -23.01 15.86
N ILE A 4 -16.87 -24.08 15.68
CA ILE A 4 -18.19 -24.26 16.28
C ILE A 4 -18.21 -25.57 17.04
N LEU A 5 -18.64 -25.53 18.30
CA LEU A 5 -18.84 -26.71 19.14
C LEU A 5 -20.33 -26.94 19.36
N ILE A 6 -20.86 -28.09 18.95
CA ILE A 6 -22.27 -28.44 19.12
C ILE A 6 -22.47 -29.88 19.61
N PRO A 7 -23.63 -30.20 20.24
CA PRO A 7 -23.94 -31.58 20.61
C PRO A 7 -24.02 -32.48 19.39
N ARG A 8 -23.47 -33.70 19.48
CA ARG A 8 -23.49 -34.67 18.37
C ARG A 8 -24.90 -34.96 17.84
N GLY A 9 -25.89 -35.04 18.72
CA GLY A 9 -27.29 -35.33 18.36
C GLY A 9 -28.02 -34.20 17.64
N LYS A 10 -27.43 -33.00 17.57
CA LYS A 10 -28.06 -31.80 17.01
C LYS A 10 -27.54 -31.41 15.62
N PHE A 11 -26.56 -32.13 15.08
CA PHE A 11 -25.93 -31.77 13.80
C PHE A 11 -26.91 -31.74 12.63
N SER A 12 -27.80 -32.74 12.53
CA SER A 12 -28.81 -32.83 11.46
C SER A 12 -29.72 -31.61 11.41
N ASP A 13 -30.06 -31.06 12.58
CA ASP A 13 -30.98 -29.93 12.72
C ASP A 13 -30.33 -28.63 12.21
N PHE A 14 -29.00 -28.55 12.26
CA PHE A 14 -28.24 -27.33 12.01
C PHE A 14 -27.38 -27.35 10.75
N GLN A 15 -27.28 -28.50 10.09
CA GLN A 15 -26.44 -28.68 8.92
C GLN A 15 -26.66 -27.58 7.87
N LYS A 16 -27.92 -27.29 7.51
CA LYS A 16 -28.27 -26.24 6.54
C LYS A 16 -27.85 -24.84 6.94
N SER A 17 -27.77 -24.56 8.24
CA SER A 17 -27.33 -23.26 8.77
C SER A 17 -25.82 -23.14 8.68
N LEU A 18 -25.13 -24.21 9.05
CA LEU A 18 -23.68 -24.29 9.08
C LEU A 18 -23.09 -24.28 7.66
N GLU A 19 -23.78 -24.89 6.68
CA GLU A 19 -23.43 -24.85 5.25
C GLU A 19 -23.38 -23.42 4.66
N LYS A 20 -24.04 -22.44 5.31
CA LYS A 20 -23.99 -21.03 4.86
C LYS A 20 -22.70 -20.32 5.28
N LEU A 21 -21.96 -20.87 6.23
CA LEU A 21 -20.72 -20.27 6.69
C LEU A 21 -19.56 -20.74 5.81
N GLN A 22 -18.71 -19.82 5.39
CA GLN A 22 -17.47 -20.18 4.69
C GLN A 22 -16.36 -20.51 5.70
N ASN A 23 -15.53 -21.51 5.36
CA ASN A 23 -14.34 -21.89 6.14
C ASN A 23 -14.67 -22.21 7.62
N VAL A 24 -15.54 -23.20 7.85
CA VAL A 24 -16.02 -23.62 9.17
C VAL A 24 -15.50 -24.99 9.56
N PHE A 25 -15.07 -25.07 10.81
CA PHE A 25 -14.77 -26.29 11.52
C PHE A 25 -15.86 -26.51 12.58
N VAL A 26 -16.51 -27.66 12.50
CA VAL A 26 -17.53 -28.07 13.46
C VAL A 26 -16.99 -29.26 14.23
N GLU A 27 -16.96 -29.14 15.55
CA GLU A 27 -16.65 -30.26 16.44
C GLU A 27 -17.88 -30.62 17.26
N PHE A 28 -17.94 -31.91 17.62
CA PHE A 28 -19.07 -32.48 18.34
C PHE A 28 -18.66 -32.89 19.75
N TYR A 29 -19.58 -32.72 20.68
CA TYR A 29 -19.43 -33.21 22.05
C TYR A 29 -20.63 -34.08 22.48
N GLU A 30 -20.39 -34.86 23.53
CA GLU A 30 -21.37 -35.57 24.35
C GLU A 30 -21.38 -34.94 25.75
N GLU A 31 -22.47 -35.06 26.51
CA GLU A 31 -22.56 -34.39 27.83
C GLU A 31 -21.39 -34.75 28.77
N SER A 32 -20.87 -35.97 28.66
CA SER A 32 -19.74 -36.46 29.44
C SER A 32 -18.40 -35.79 29.14
N ASN A 33 -18.23 -35.16 27.97
CA ASN A 33 -16.97 -34.53 27.54
C ASN A 33 -17.12 -33.07 27.11
N TYR A 34 -18.25 -32.43 27.43
CA TYR A 34 -18.52 -31.04 27.06
C TYR A 34 -17.43 -30.08 27.56
N GLU A 35 -17.09 -30.14 28.86
CA GLU A 35 -16.07 -29.26 29.44
C GLU A 35 -14.70 -29.50 28.82
N GLU A 36 -14.29 -30.76 28.66
CA GLU A 36 -13.02 -31.12 28.03
C GLU A 36 -12.89 -30.51 26.63
N LYS A 37 -13.93 -30.65 25.80
CA LYS A 37 -13.97 -30.07 24.44
C LYS A 37 -14.04 -28.55 24.45
N LEU A 38 -14.77 -27.98 25.39
CA LEU A 38 -14.89 -26.53 25.53
C LEU A 38 -13.53 -25.88 25.83
N PHE A 39 -12.69 -26.52 26.65
CA PHE A 39 -11.37 -26.02 27.02
C PHE A 39 -10.22 -26.48 26.10
N SER A 40 -10.46 -27.42 25.17
CA SER A 40 -9.41 -27.93 24.28
C SER A 40 -8.99 -26.97 23.17
N ASP A 41 -9.84 -25.99 22.82
CA ASP A 41 -9.58 -25.06 21.72
C ASP A 41 -10.32 -23.73 21.89
N HIS A 42 -10.05 -22.78 21.00
CA HIS A 42 -10.81 -21.54 20.91
C HIS A 42 -12.07 -21.73 20.04
N TRP A 43 -13.23 -21.38 20.61
CA TRP A 43 -14.53 -21.49 19.95
C TRP A 43 -15.11 -20.12 19.65
N HIS A 44 -15.64 -19.97 18.43
CA HIS A 44 -16.39 -18.77 18.05
C HIS A 44 -17.85 -18.88 18.47
N LEU A 45 -18.39 -20.10 18.42
CA LEU A 45 -19.77 -20.41 18.77
C LEU A 45 -19.85 -21.76 19.48
N VAL A 46 -20.56 -21.80 20.60
CA VAL A 46 -20.82 -23.01 21.38
C VAL A 46 -22.33 -23.13 21.58
N PHE A 47 -22.91 -24.24 21.15
CA PHE A 47 -24.25 -24.62 21.57
C PHE A 47 -24.12 -25.36 22.89
N GLY A 48 -24.49 -24.74 24.00
CA GLY A 48 -24.25 -25.30 25.33
C GLY A 48 -24.37 -24.26 26.44
N GLU A 49 -24.15 -24.70 27.67
CA GLU A 49 -24.15 -23.80 28.82
C GLU A 49 -22.90 -22.95 28.86
N LYS A 50 -23.06 -21.63 29.04
CA LYS A 50 -21.95 -20.74 29.33
C LYS A 50 -21.46 -21.03 30.75
N PRO A 51 -20.23 -21.49 30.93
CA PRO A 51 -19.69 -21.74 32.25
C PRO A 51 -19.33 -20.40 32.94
N PRO A 52 -19.13 -20.39 34.27
CA PRO A 52 -18.86 -19.15 35.03
C PRO A 52 -17.52 -18.49 34.67
N GLU A 53 -16.59 -19.22 34.06
CA GLU A 53 -15.32 -18.70 33.57
C GLU A 53 -15.50 -17.70 32.42
N TYR A 54 -14.53 -16.79 32.27
CA TYR A 54 -14.57 -15.78 31.21
C TYR A 54 -14.10 -16.37 29.88
N PHE A 55 -14.98 -16.37 28.88
CA PHE A 55 -14.70 -16.72 27.50
C PHE A 55 -14.83 -15.47 26.62
N GLU A 56 -13.69 -14.86 26.26
CA GLU A 56 -13.67 -13.67 25.42
C GLU A 56 -14.00 -14.02 23.97
N GLY A 57 -14.97 -13.33 23.38
CA GLY A 57 -15.30 -13.48 21.96
C GLY A 57 -16.10 -14.74 21.58
N THR A 58 -16.38 -15.66 22.52
CA THR A 58 -17.20 -16.86 22.26
C THR A 58 -18.68 -16.59 22.49
N LEU A 59 -19.51 -16.92 21.49
CA LEU A 59 -20.97 -16.89 21.61
C LEU A 59 -21.48 -18.21 22.18
N PHE A 60 -22.25 -18.15 23.27
CA PHE A 60 -22.95 -19.31 23.82
C PHE A 60 -24.43 -19.22 23.50
N VAL A 61 -25.00 -20.30 22.96
CA VAL A 61 -26.42 -20.39 22.60
C VAL A 61 -27.04 -21.66 23.19
N LYS A 62 -28.33 -21.58 23.55
CA LYS A 62 -29.08 -22.69 24.16
C LYS A 62 -30.33 -23.10 23.39
N SER A 63 -30.62 -22.44 22.27
CA SER A 63 -31.79 -22.73 21.43
C SER A 63 -31.42 -22.71 19.96
N ASP A 64 -32.22 -23.43 19.18
CA ASP A 64 -32.05 -23.54 17.73
C ASP A 64 -32.14 -22.14 17.07
N GLU A 65 -33.11 -21.32 17.49
CA GLU A 65 -33.26 -19.92 17.03
C GLU A 65 -32.02 -19.06 17.35
N ALA A 66 -31.48 -19.20 18.57
CA ALA A 66 -30.28 -18.47 18.97
C ALA A 66 -29.05 -18.93 18.17
N LEU A 67 -28.93 -20.22 17.86
CA LEU A 67 -27.87 -20.73 17.00
C LEU A 67 -27.98 -20.16 15.59
N HIS A 68 -29.17 -20.17 14.98
CA HIS A 68 -29.39 -19.57 13.67
C HIS A 68 -28.99 -18.08 13.64
N LEU A 69 -29.39 -17.32 14.66
CA LEU A 69 -29.01 -15.91 14.80
C LEU A 69 -27.51 -15.73 14.99
N ALA A 70 -26.87 -16.56 15.81
CA ALA A 70 -25.43 -16.49 16.07
C ALA A 70 -24.60 -16.84 14.82
N VAL A 71 -25.01 -17.86 14.07
CA VAL A 71 -24.43 -18.23 12.77
C VAL A 71 -24.54 -17.06 11.78
N ASN A 72 -25.73 -16.47 11.64
CA ASN A 72 -25.92 -15.30 10.78
C ASN A 72 -25.08 -14.11 11.23
N TYR A 73 -25.00 -13.84 12.53
CA TYR A 73 -24.16 -12.78 13.09
C TYR A 73 -22.68 -13.00 12.77
N LEU A 74 -22.17 -14.23 12.93
CA LEU A 74 -20.77 -14.53 12.62
C LEU A 74 -20.46 -14.34 11.13
N ASN A 75 -21.36 -14.76 10.25
CA ASN A 75 -21.24 -14.50 8.81
C ASN A 75 -21.18 -12.99 8.52
N LEU A 76 -22.15 -12.23 9.02
CA LEU A 76 -22.20 -10.77 8.81
C LEU A 76 -20.98 -10.06 9.41
N LYS A 77 -20.48 -10.52 10.56
CA LYS A 77 -19.28 -9.99 11.19
C LYS A 77 -18.05 -10.21 10.30
N LEU A 78 -17.86 -11.42 9.78
CA LEU A 78 -16.74 -11.73 8.89
C LEU A 78 -16.80 -10.98 7.56
N GLU A 79 -18.00 -10.84 6.99
CA GLU A 79 -18.22 -10.05 5.79
C GLU A 79 -17.89 -8.58 6.05
N SER A 80 -18.36 -8.02 7.17
CA SER A 80 -18.05 -6.65 7.59
C SER A 80 -16.55 -6.44 7.81
N GLU A 81 -15.86 -7.37 8.46
CA GLU A 81 -14.41 -7.33 8.65
C GLU A 81 -13.68 -7.39 7.30
N SER A 82 -14.10 -8.25 6.38
CA SER A 82 -13.53 -8.34 5.03
C SER A 82 -13.74 -7.06 4.22
N LEU A 83 -14.94 -6.48 4.26
CA LEU A 83 -15.25 -5.20 3.62
C LEU A 83 -14.42 -4.07 4.21
N LYS A 84 -14.24 -4.05 5.54
CA LYS A 84 -13.39 -3.07 6.21
C LYS A 84 -11.93 -3.21 5.76
N THR A 85 -11.38 -4.42 5.69
CA THR A 85 -10.02 -4.64 5.17
C THR A 85 -9.89 -4.16 3.72
N LYS A 86 -10.84 -4.50 2.85
CA LYS A 86 -10.86 -3.99 1.45
C LYS A 86 -10.91 -2.47 1.40
N TYR A 87 -11.76 -1.86 2.20
CA TYR A 87 -11.86 -0.41 2.33
C TYR A 87 -10.52 0.19 2.78
N ASP A 88 -9.95 -0.33 3.87
CA ASP A 88 -8.68 0.15 4.42
C ASP A 88 -7.54 0.04 3.39
N LEU A 89 -7.53 -1.00 2.54
CA LEU A 89 -6.58 -1.13 1.43
C LEU A 89 -6.83 -0.10 0.32
N LEU A 90 -8.08 0.07 -0.12
CA LEU A 90 -8.46 1.03 -1.16
C LEU A 90 -8.13 2.48 -0.81
N PHE A 91 -8.10 2.82 0.48
CA PHE A 91 -7.70 4.16 0.92
C PHE A 91 -6.25 4.19 1.42
N GLY A 92 -5.74 3.11 2.00
CA GLY A 92 -4.42 3.06 2.63
C GLY A 92 -3.26 2.84 1.65
N SER A 93 -3.47 2.08 0.58
CA SER A 93 -2.39 1.73 -0.34
C SER A 93 -2.25 2.74 -1.48
N PRO A 94 -1.06 3.32 -1.71
CA PRO A 94 -0.78 4.16 -2.88
C PRO A 94 -1.06 3.44 -4.20
N GLU A 95 -0.79 2.14 -4.26
CA GLU A 95 -0.93 1.32 -5.47
C GLU A 95 -2.37 1.27 -6.00
N LEU A 96 -3.37 1.38 -5.12
CA LEU A 96 -4.79 1.27 -5.46
C LEU A 96 -5.47 2.64 -5.70
N GLN A 97 -4.70 3.73 -5.78
CA GLN A 97 -5.26 5.07 -5.94
C GLN A 97 -5.45 5.45 -7.40
N GLY A 98 -6.61 6.05 -7.69
CA GLY A 98 -6.89 6.71 -8.96
C GLY A 98 -7.95 6.03 -9.85
N PRO A 99 -8.47 6.75 -10.85
CA PRO A 99 -9.56 6.27 -11.72
C PRO A 99 -9.16 5.15 -12.69
N VAL A 100 -7.91 5.11 -13.15
CA VAL A 100 -7.44 4.11 -14.11
C VAL A 100 -7.30 2.77 -13.39
N ILE A 101 -6.58 2.72 -12.27
CA ILE A 101 -6.33 1.47 -11.57
C ILE A 101 -7.60 0.82 -11.01
N LYS A 102 -8.62 1.61 -10.65
CA LYS A 102 -9.93 1.09 -10.22
C LYS A 102 -10.57 0.13 -11.22
N LYS A 103 -10.36 0.34 -12.52
CA LYS A 103 -10.85 -0.58 -13.56
C LYS A 103 -10.15 -1.94 -13.48
N TYR A 104 -8.84 -1.92 -13.27
CA TYR A 104 -8.03 -3.14 -13.14
C TYR A 104 -8.35 -3.88 -11.84
N ILE A 105 -8.59 -3.18 -10.74
CA ILE A 105 -9.03 -3.78 -9.46
C ILE A 105 -10.30 -4.62 -9.66
N PHE A 106 -11.30 -4.08 -10.37
CA PHE A 106 -12.53 -4.80 -10.67
C PHE A 106 -12.30 -6.05 -11.53
N GLU A 107 -11.43 -5.95 -12.55
CA GLU A 107 -11.10 -7.12 -13.38
C GLU A 107 -10.29 -8.17 -12.62
N VAL A 108 -9.38 -7.78 -11.70
CA VAL A 108 -8.69 -8.73 -10.81
C VAL A 108 -9.70 -9.48 -9.94
N GLU A 109 -10.65 -8.77 -9.33
CA GLU A 109 -11.70 -9.38 -8.50
C GLU A 109 -12.58 -10.33 -9.31
N LYS A 110 -12.96 -9.93 -10.53
CA LYS A 110 -13.73 -10.79 -11.45
C LYS A 110 -12.97 -12.06 -11.82
N LEU A 111 -11.69 -11.95 -12.19
CA LEU A 111 -10.85 -13.11 -12.50
C LEU A 111 -10.72 -14.05 -11.30
N PHE A 112 -10.43 -13.49 -10.11
CA PHE A 112 -10.30 -14.25 -8.87
C PHE A 112 -11.57 -15.04 -8.52
N ASN A 113 -12.74 -14.43 -8.71
CA ASN A 113 -14.01 -15.09 -8.45
C ASN A 113 -14.39 -16.14 -9.51
N THR A 114 -13.86 -16.02 -10.73
CA THR A 114 -14.25 -16.88 -11.86
C THR A 114 -13.34 -18.11 -12.00
N TYR A 115 -12.05 -17.97 -11.71
CA TYR A 115 -11.04 -18.98 -11.99
C TYR A 115 -10.31 -19.41 -10.72
N ASP A 116 -9.86 -20.67 -10.69
CA ASP A 116 -9.07 -21.21 -9.58
C ASP A 116 -7.59 -20.87 -9.70
N THR A 117 -7.11 -20.61 -10.91
CA THR A 117 -5.76 -20.11 -11.18
C THR A 117 -5.84 -18.83 -11.97
N ILE A 118 -5.17 -17.77 -11.49
CA ILE A 118 -5.02 -16.52 -12.23
C ILE A 118 -3.57 -16.03 -12.18
N ALA A 119 -3.17 -15.24 -13.17
CA ALA A 119 -1.87 -14.56 -13.19
C ALA A 119 -2.04 -13.03 -13.15
N LEU A 120 -1.33 -12.39 -12.23
CA LEU A 120 -1.16 -10.94 -12.18
C LEU A 120 0.20 -10.61 -12.79
N LEU A 121 0.18 -9.90 -13.90
CA LEU A 121 1.40 -9.47 -14.58
C LEU A 121 1.70 -8.04 -14.15
N GLY A 122 2.96 -7.75 -13.85
CA GLY A 122 3.37 -6.39 -13.51
C GLY A 122 4.88 -6.22 -13.54
N GLU A 123 5.33 -5.10 -14.10
CA GLU A 123 6.74 -4.74 -14.11
C GLU A 123 7.29 -4.54 -12.69
N ASN A 124 8.61 -4.45 -12.58
CA ASN A 124 9.28 -4.12 -11.32
C ASN A 124 8.74 -2.82 -10.71
N GLY A 125 8.55 -2.83 -9.39
CA GLY A 125 7.95 -1.73 -8.64
C GLY A 125 6.42 -1.67 -8.68
N VAL A 126 5.74 -2.56 -9.40
CA VAL A 126 4.29 -2.79 -9.24
C VAL A 126 4.07 -3.75 -8.06
N HIS A 127 3.30 -3.32 -7.07
CA HIS A 127 3.08 -4.07 -5.83
C HIS A 127 1.93 -5.07 -6.00
N LEU A 128 2.19 -6.19 -6.69
CA LEU A 128 1.18 -7.22 -7.00
C LEU A 128 0.47 -7.77 -5.76
N HIS A 129 1.19 -7.94 -4.65
CA HIS A 129 0.63 -8.40 -3.37
C HIS A 129 -0.54 -7.53 -2.89
N VAL A 130 -0.57 -6.23 -3.19
CA VAL A 130 -1.66 -5.33 -2.79
C VAL A 130 -2.99 -5.72 -3.46
N TYR A 131 -2.94 -6.18 -4.71
CA TYR A 131 -4.12 -6.66 -5.43
C TYR A 131 -4.59 -8.01 -4.89
N VAL A 132 -3.64 -8.85 -4.47
CA VAL A 132 -3.92 -10.11 -3.79
C VAL A 132 -4.57 -9.84 -2.43
N ASP A 133 -4.01 -8.94 -1.62
CA ASP A 133 -4.58 -8.49 -0.36
C ASP A 133 -6.01 -7.99 -0.57
N PHE A 134 -6.24 -7.22 -1.64
CA PHE A 134 -7.57 -6.71 -1.97
C PHE A 134 -8.59 -7.82 -2.25
N VAL A 135 -8.29 -8.78 -3.14
CA VAL A 135 -9.27 -9.82 -3.49
C VAL A 135 -9.44 -10.90 -2.43
N THR A 136 -8.41 -11.15 -1.63
CA THR A 136 -8.42 -12.17 -0.57
C THR A 136 -8.81 -11.60 0.79
N GLY A 137 -8.83 -10.28 0.96
CA GLY A 137 -8.94 -9.62 2.26
C GLY A 137 -7.74 -9.94 3.16
N GLY A 138 -6.55 -10.14 2.58
CA GLY A 138 -5.32 -10.53 3.27
C GLY A 138 -5.27 -12.01 3.71
N LYS A 139 -6.21 -12.84 3.27
CA LYS A 139 -6.32 -14.26 3.66
C LYS A 139 -5.70 -15.17 2.61
N TYR A 140 -4.38 -15.20 2.54
CA TYR A 140 -3.62 -16.09 1.65
C TYR A 140 -2.25 -16.42 2.24
N LYS A 141 -1.61 -17.44 1.69
CA LYS A 141 -0.22 -17.79 1.98
C LYS A 141 0.66 -17.30 0.85
N SER A 142 1.67 -16.49 1.17
CA SER A 142 2.70 -16.10 0.21
C SER A 142 3.83 -17.12 0.21
N ILE A 143 4.27 -17.54 -0.97
CA ILE A 143 5.35 -18.51 -1.15
C ILE A 143 6.35 -17.95 -2.16
N THR A 144 7.64 -18.07 -1.85
CA THR A 144 8.71 -17.80 -2.80
C THR A 144 8.92 -19.03 -3.68
N TYR A 145 8.95 -18.84 -5.00
CA TYR A 145 9.29 -19.92 -5.91
C TYR A 145 10.78 -20.28 -5.76
N ASP A 146 11.09 -21.54 -5.49
CA ASP A 146 12.46 -22.05 -5.31
C ASP A 146 12.87 -23.09 -6.37
N GLY A 147 12.05 -23.27 -7.41
CA GLY A 147 12.23 -24.31 -8.43
C GLY A 147 11.52 -25.63 -8.09
N ASN A 148 11.07 -25.83 -6.84
CA ASN A 148 10.24 -26.94 -6.44
C ASN A 148 8.80 -26.49 -6.23
N ASN A 149 7.86 -27.28 -6.73
CA ASN A 149 6.44 -27.00 -6.54
C ASN A 149 5.95 -27.65 -5.24
N PRO A 150 5.61 -26.88 -4.19
CA PRO A 150 4.91 -27.46 -3.05
C PRO A 150 3.51 -27.89 -3.49
N ASP A 151 3.04 -29.05 -3.02
CA ASP A 151 1.63 -29.44 -3.17
C ASP A 151 0.77 -28.47 -2.34
N ILE A 152 -0.19 -27.83 -3.00
CA ILE A 152 -1.09 -26.86 -2.36
C ILE A 152 -2.41 -27.55 -2.00
N ALA A 153 -2.63 -27.73 -0.70
CA ALA A 153 -3.80 -28.42 -0.16
C ALA A 153 -5.12 -27.66 -0.36
N PHE A 154 -6.24 -28.39 -0.22
CA PHE A 154 -7.60 -27.85 -0.22
C PHE A 154 -7.78 -26.70 0.80
N ASN A 155 -8.51 -25.65 0.41
CA ASN A 155 -8.94 -24.47 1.19
C ASN A 155 -7.93 -23.33 1.42
N GLU A 156 -6.71 -23.39 0.88
CA GLU A 156 -5.78 -22.26 0.94
C GLU A 156 -5.82 -21.45 -0.36
N THR A 157 -5.81 -20.11 -0.25
CA THR A 157 -5.38 -19.27 -1.37
C THR A 157 -3.87 -19.09 -1.25
N VAL A 158 -3.15 -19.37 -2.32
CA VAL A 158 -1.68 -19.22 -2.38
C VAL A 158 -1.33 -18.15 -3.40
N PHE A 159 -0.38 -17.29 -3.02
CA PHE A 159 0.25 -16.32 -3.92
C PHE A 159 1.72 -16.67 -4.10
N ILE A 160 2.17 -16.75 -5.34
CA ILE A 160 3.59 -16.88 -5.69
C ILE A 160 4.00 -15.59 -6.41
N ASP A 161 4.72 -14.69 -5.74
CA ASP A 161 4.97 -13.31 -6.24
C ASP A 161 5.84 -13.24 -7.49
N GLU A 162 6.80 -14.16 -7.60
CA GLU A 162 7.71 -14.24 -8.75
C GLU A 162 7.70 -15.66 -9.32
N PHE A 163 6.69 -15.95 -10.13
CA PHE A 163 6.56 -17.22 -10.83
C PHE A 163 7.11 -17.09 -12.27
N PRO A 164 8.07 -17.93 -12.69
CA PRO A 164 8.55 -17.93 -14.08
C PRO A 164 7.43 -18.35 -15.05
N GLY A 165 7.15 -17.55 -16.07
CA GLY A 165 5.99 -17.76 -16.95
C GLY A 165 6.00 -19.10 -17.73
N ASP A 166 7.17 -19.71 -17.87
CA ASP A 166 7.46 -20.93 -18.63
C ASP A 166 7.46 -22.23 -17.78
N GLU A 167 7.46 -22.11 -16.47
CA GLU A 167 7.48 -23.26 -15.55
C GLU A 167 6.12 -23.99 -15.48
N ALA A 168 6.09 -25.19 -14.89
CA ALA A 168 4.85 -25.98 -14.72
C ALA A 168 4.01 -25.48 -13.53
N ILE A 169 2.68 -25.41 -13.67
CA ILE A 169 1.79 -24.95 -12.58
C ILE A 169 1.82 -26.00 -11.46
N PRO A 170 2.06 -25.61 -10.19
CA PRO A 170 1.91 -26.52 -9.06
C PRO A 170 0.53 -27.17 -9.04
N LYS A 171 0.45 -28.44 -8.64
CA LYS A 171 -0.87 -29.04 -8.38
C LYS A 171 -1.48 -28.34 -7.17
N HIS A 172 -2.75 -27.97 -7.30
CA HIS A 172 -3.47 -27.28 -6.24
C HIS A 172 -4.94 -27.69 -6.23
N GLU A 173 -5.51 -27.72 -5.03
CA GLU A 173 -6.95 -27.91 -4.82
C GLU A 173 -7.65 -26.61 -4.40
N GLY A 174 -6.89 -25.62 -3.88
CA GLY A 174 -7.35 -24.27 -3.56
C GLY A 174 -7.17 -23.26 -4.69
N LYS A 175 -7.27 -21.97 -4.38
CA LYS A 175 -7.01 -20.89 -5.35
C LYS A 175 -5.52 -20.57 -5.43
N LEU A 176 -5.02 -20.37 -6.64
CA LEU A 176 -3.63 -20.04 -6.91
C LEU A 176 -3.54 -18.72 -7.69
N ILE A 177 -2.78 -17.77 -7.16
CA ILE A 177 -2.48 -16.50 -7.80
C ILE A 177 -0.98 -16.46 -8.09
N LEU A 178 -0.63 -16.15 -9.34
CA LEU A 178 0.74 -16.11 -9.81
C LEU A 178 1.12 -14.66 -10.12
N GLY A 179 2.12 -14.13 -9.45
CA GLY A 179 2.79 -12.89 -9.84
C GLY A 179 3.82 -13.21 -10.93
N VAL A 180 3.73 -12.51 -12.06
CA VAL A 180 4.62 -12.73 -13.21
C VAL A 180 5.22 -11.40 -13.62
N ARG A 181 6.55 -11.30 -13.58
CA ARG A 181 7.29 -10.08 -13.96
C ARG A 181 7.58 -10.03 -15.45
N ASP A 182 7.92 -11.17 -16.04
CA ASP A 182 8.31 -11.29 -17.44
C ASP A 182 7.52 -12.39 -18.16
N GLY A 183 7.04 -12.05 -19.36
CA GLY A 183 6.34 -12.99 -20.24
C GLY A 183 4.85 -13.13 -19.97
N LYS A 184 4.23 -14.07 -20.68
CA LYS A 184 2.82 -14.45 -20.53
C LYS A 184 2.76 -15.95 -20.33
N ARG A 185 1.75 -16.40 -19.59
CA ARG A 185 1.50 -17.81 -19.36
C ARG A 185 0.32 -18.30 -20.20
N PRO A 186 0.56 -19.07 -21.28
CA PRO A 186 -0.52 -19.63 -22.08
C PRO A 186 -1.43 -20.51 -21.23
N GLY A 187 -2.74 -20.41 -21.43
CA GLY A 187 -3.72 -21.26 -20.73
C GLY A 187 -4.08 -20.83 -19.30
N VAL A 188 -3.45 -19.78 -18.76
CA VAL A 188 -3.84 -19.20 -17.47
C VAL A 188 -4.48 -17.83 -17.71
N PRO A 189 -5.72 -17.59 -17.24
CA PRO A 189 -6.34 -16.27 -17.26
C PRO A 189 -5.46 -15.24 -16.55
N PHE A 190 -5.20 -14.12 -17.19
CA PHE A 190 -4.26 -13.14 -16.67
C PHE A 190 -4.75 -11.70 -16.84
N ILE A 191 -4.20 -10.82 -16.01
CA ILE A 191 -4.36 -9.38 -16.14
C ILE A 191 -3.02 -8.69 -15.97
N GLU A 192 -2.74 -7.74 -16.86
CA GLU A 192 -1.56 -6.89 -16.79
C GLU A 192 -1.89 -5.63 -16.01
N ILE A 193 -1.29 -5.50 -14.83
CA ILE A 193 -1.43 -4.31 -13.99
C ILE A 193 -0.60 -3.19 -14.60
N PRO A 194 -1.22 -2.03 -14.91
CA PRO A 194 -0.54 -0.98 -15.65
C PRO A 194 0.54 -0.32 -14.79
N SER A 195 1.75 -0.24 -15.33
CA SER A 195 2.82 0.58 -14.77
C SER A 195 2.42 2.04 -14.65
N LEU A 196 3.04 2.80 -13.74
CA LEU A 196 2.68 4.19 -13.43
C LEU A 196 2.64 5.10 -14.68
N ARG A 197 3.55 4.90 -15.65
CA ARG A 197 3.54 5.61 -16.95
C ARG A 197 2.28 5.40 -17.80
N ASN A 198 1.56 4.31 -17.58
CA ASN A 198 0.34 3.95 -18.31
C ASN A 198 -0.94 4.33 -17.53
N ARG A 199 -0.79 4.90 -16.33
CA ARG A 199 -1.89 5.39 -15.46
C ARG A 199 -1.59 6.77 -14.89
N LYS A 200 -1.20 7.71 -15.75
CA LYS A 200 -0.73 9.05 -15.34
C LYS A 200 -1.80 9.86 -14.61
N GLU A 201 -3.06 9.60 -14.91
CA GLU A 201 -4.24 10.20 -14.29
C GLU A 201 -4.40 9.78 -12.82
N ASP A 202 -3.78 8.67 -12.42
CA ASP A 202 -3.79 8.17 -11.04
C ASP A 202 -2.78 8.88 -10.14
N ILE A 203 -1.69 9.41 -10.72
CA ILE A 203 -0.58 10.04 -9.99
C ILE A 203 -1.07 11.12 -9.00
N PRO A 204 -1.96 12.07 -9.34
CA PRO A 204 -2.43 13.07 -8.38
C PRO A 204 -3.08 12.47 -7.13
N TYR A 205 -3.82 11.36 -7.28
CA TYR A 205 -4.46 10.65 -6.17
C TYR A 205 -3.42 9.94 -5.31
N MET A 206 -2.43 9.29 -5.94
CA MET A 206 -1.30 8.68 -5.22
C MET A 206 -0.53 9.73 -4.43
N VAL A 207 -0.25 10.89 -5.03
CA VAL A 207 0.47 12.01 -4.40
C VAL A 207 -0.25 12.48 -3.14
N ASP A 208 -1.55 12.76 -3.24
CA ASP A 208 -2.35 13.23 -2.10
C ASP A 208 -2.32 12.22 -0.94
N ARG A 209 -2.54 10.93 -1.23
CA ARG A 209 -2.56 9.87 -0.22
C ARG A 209 -1.19 9.64 0.42
N VAL A 210 -0.13 9.57 -0.38
CA VAL A 210 1.24 9.35 0.11
C VAL A 210 1.68 10.52 0.98
N LEU A 211 1.50 11.77 0.52
CA LEU A 211 1.87 12.94 1.30
C LEU A 211 1.06 13.05 2.59
N SER A 212 -0.24 12.78 2.55
CA SER A 212 -1.08 12.74 3.74
C SER A 212 -0.57 11.72 4.75
N SER A 213 -0.20 10.52 4.30
CA SER A 213 0.37 9.47 5.15
C SER A 213 1.72 9.88 5.76
N ILE A 214 2.59 10.50 4.96
CA ILE A 214 3.88 11.02 5.42
C ILE A 214 3.68 12.09 6.50
N TYR A 215 2.85 13.10 6.27
CA TYR A 215 2.61 14.17 7.25
C TYR A 215 1.87 13.69 8.50
N GLN A 216 1.09 12.61 8.39
CA GLN A 216 0.51 11.96 9.56
C GLN A 216 1.57 11.27 10.41
N ARG A 217 2.57 10.63 9.79
CA ARG A 217 3.65 9.90 10.47
C ARG A 217 4.76 10.83 11.00
N TYR A 218 5.19 11.81 10.22
CA TYR A 218 6.28 12.74 10.51
C TYR A 218 5.72 14.13 10.83
N LYS A 219 5.33 14.35 12.10
CA LYS A 219 4.67 15.57 12.56
C LYS A 219 5.56 16.82 12.49
N GLU A 220 6.87 16.62 12.43
CA GLU A 220 7.89 17.66 12.29
C GLU A 220 7.96 18.24 10.86
N PHE A 221 7.49 17.51 9.86
CA PHE A 221 7.45 18.02 8.49
C PHE A 221 6.31 19.03 8.36
N LYS A 222 6.62 20.19 7.78
CA LYS A 222 5.59 21.18 7.45
C LYS A 222 4.78 20.68 6.24
N PRO A 223 3.45 20.49 6.37
CA PRO A 223 2.63 20.06 5.24
C PRO A 223 2.75 21.03 4.06
N ARG A 224 3.01 20.48 2.88
CA ARG A 224 3.03 21.20 1.60
C ARG A 224 2.55 20.27 0.49
N TYR A 225 1.96 20.85 -0.54
CA TYR A 225 1.42 20.09 -1.67
C TYR A 225 2.06 20.59 -2.98
N PRO A 226 2.35 19.69 -3.93
CA PRO A 226 2.96 20.06 -5.21
C PRO A 226 2.12 21.09 -5.96
N GLU A 227 2.77 22.13 -6.46
CA GLU A 227 2.16 23.06 -7.41
C GLU A 227 1.89 22.35 -8.75
N GLU A 228 1.00 22.92 -9.55
CA GLU A 228 0.57 22.38 -10.85
C GLU A 228 1.76 22.02 -11.76
N ARG A 229 2.79 22.88 -11.79
CA ARG A 229 3.99 22.64 -12.60
C ARG A 229 4.73 21.36 -12.20
N LEU A 230 4.90 21.11 -10.90
CA LEU A 230 5.55 19.90 -10.42
C LEU A 230 4.64 18.69 -10.67
N MET A 231 3.33 18.83 -10.49
CA MET A 231 2.35 17.78 -10.79
C MET A 231 2.39 17.34 -12.26
N GLU A 232 2.43 18.29 -13.19
CA GLU A 232 2.52 17.97 -14.62
C GLU A 232 3.83 17.27 -14.99
N VAL A 233 4.94 17.65 -14.36
CA VAL A 233 6.22 16.97 -14.56
C VAL A 233 6.19 15.55 -13.99
N MET A 234 5.60 15.35 -12.81
CA MET A 234 5.39 14.01 -12.25
C MET A 234 4.53 13.16 -13.18
N LYS A 235 3.46 13.71 -13.78
CA LYS A 235 2.62 12.97 -14.74
C LYS A 235 3.35 12.59 -16.03
N GLN A 236 4.31 13.41 -16.48
CA GLN A 236 5.03 13.18 -17.73
C GLN A 236 6.21 12.21 -17.58
N TYR A 237 6.81 12.16 -16.39
CA TYR A 237 7.93 11.26 -16.12
C TYR A 237 7.51 9.79 -16.20
N SER A 238 8.42 8.93 -16.67
CA SER A 238 8.12 7.52 -16.95
C SER A 238 8.09 6.63 -15.72
N TRP A 239 8.64 7.10 -14.58
CA TRP A 239 8.72 6.34 -13.33
C TRP A 239 9.26 4.91 -13.55
N PRO A 240 10.52 4.73 -13.99
CA PRO A 240 11.10 3.40 -14.19
C PRO A 240 11.07 2.50 -12.95
N GLY A 241 11.07 3.06 -11.74
CA GLY A 241 10.85 2.32 -10.49
C GLY A 241 9.40 2.36 -9.98
N ASN A 242 8.46 2.79 -10.82
CA ASN A 242 7.02 2.73 -10.61
C ASN A 242 6.57 3.38 -9.28
N THR A 243 5.70 2.72 -8.52
CA THR A 243 5.17 3.21 -7.25
C THR A 243 6.28 3.42 -6.22
N ASP A 244 7.30 2.55 -6.17
CA ASP A 244 8.42 2.70 -5.22
C ASP A 244 9.21 3.98 -5.47
N GLU A 245 9.54 4.26 -6.72
CA GLU A 245 10.25 5.49 -7.08
C GLU A 245 9.40 6.74 -6.76
N LEU A 246 8.09 6.70 -7.04
CA LEU A 246 7.18 7.79 -6.69
C LEU A 246 7.13 8.03 -5.18
N ILE A 247 7.03 6.98 -4.36
CA ILE A 247 6.99 7.11 -2.90
C ILE A 247 8.29 7.71 -2.37
N VAL A 248 9.44 7.24 -2.85
CA VAL A 248 10.75 7.79 -2.47
C VAL A 248 10.85 9.27 -2.87
N PHE A 249 10.43 9.60 -4.09
CA PHE A 249 10.39 10.97 -4.59
C PHE A 249 9.51 11.88 -3.71
N LEU A 250 8.32 11.40 -3.33
CA LEU A 250 7.39 12.16 -2.49
C LEU A 250 7.87 12.30 -1.05
N HIS A 251 8.63 11.33 -0.54
CA HIS A 251 9.27 11.45 0.76
C HIS A 251 10.36 12.53 0.76
N GLU A 252 11.20 12.59 -0.29
CA GLU A 252 12.17 13.67 -0.50
C GLU A 252 11.49 15.03 -0.69
N TYR A 253 10.35 15.06 -1.37
CA TYR A 253 9.54 16.26 -1.44
C TYR A 253 8.97 16.62 -0.06
N ALA A 254 8.40 15.69 0.70
CA ALA A 254 7.80 16.00 1.99
C ALA A 254 8.81 16.53 3.02
N SER A 255 10.07 16.07 2.96
CA SER A 255 11.15 16.49 3.85
C SER A 255 11.70 17.91 3.61
N GLY A 256 11.19 18.62 2.59
CA GLY A 256 11.50 20.04 2.38
C GLY A 256 12.39 20.36 1.18
N SER A 257 12.68 19.39 0.30
CA SER A 257 13.51 19.60 -0.89
C SER A 257 13.00 20.74 -1.80
N ASN A 258 13.87 21.39 -2.57
CA ASN A 258 13.43 22.46 -3.47
C ASN A 258 12.64 21.88 -4.67
N PRO A 259 11.36 22.28 -4.90
CA PRO A 259 10.56 21.80 -6.03
C PRO A 259 11.22 22.00 -7.39
N GLU A 260 11.93 23.11 -7.62
CA GLU A 260 12.62 23.36 -8.89
C GLU A 260 13.73 22.34 -9.15
N ARG A 261 14.46 21.92 -8.11
CA ARG A 261 15.50 20.88 -8.24
C ARG A 261 14.88 19.52 -8.61
N LEU A 262 13.71 19.22 -8.04
CA LEU A 262 12.98 17.99 -8.33
C LEU A 262 12.43 17.98 -9.76
N ILE A 263 11.89 19.11 -10.23
CA ILE A 263 11.46 19.30 -11.62
C ILE A 263 12.64 19.05 -12.58
N MET A 264 13.80 19.65 -12.31
CA MET A 264 15.00 19.48 -13.13
C MET A 264 15.45 18.01 -13.21
N ARG A 265 15.30 17.25 -12.12
CA ARG A 265 15.65 15.82 -12.08
C ARG A 265 14.72 14.97 -12.94
N LEU A 266 13.42 15.22 -12.85
CA LEU A 266 12.41 14.46 -13.59
C LEU A 266 12.34 14.84 -15.07
N ASN A 267 12.72 16.07 -15.42
CA ASN A 267 12.67 16.53 -16.80
C ASN A 267 13.89 17.36 -17.21
N PRO A 268 15.06 16.73 -17.31
CA PRO A 268 16.30 17.43 -17.66
C PRO A 268 16.27 17.98 -19.08
N LEU A 269 15.55 17.33 -20.01
CA LEU A 269 15.54 17.66 -21.44
C LEU A 269 14.51 18.71 -21.83
N LYS A 270 13.32 18.74 -21.22
CA LYS A 270 12.31 19.78 -21.54
C LYS A 270 12.72 21.17 -21.05
N HIS A 271 13.71 21.24 -20.15
CA HIS A 271 14.39 22.51 -19.88
C HIS A 271 15.24 22.99 -21.04
N LEU A 272 15.79 22.11 -21.90
CA LEU A 272 16.61 22.50 -23.04
C LEU A 272 15.81 23.25 -24.11
N GLU A 273 14.52 22.94 -24.30
CA GLU A 273 13.65 23.61 -25.26
C GLU A 273 13.23 25.03 -24.80
N ASP A 274 13.20 25.27 -23.50
CA ASP A 274 12.88 26.56 -22.87
C ASP A 274 14.13 27.33 -22.38
N LEU A 275 15.34 26.85 -22.72
CA LEU A 275 16.60 27.50 -22.38
C LEU A 275 16.74 28.79 -23.20
N ASN A 276 16.19 29.89 -22.67
CA ASN A 276 16.98 31.12 -22.72
C ASN A 276 18.21 30.86 -21.83
N PHE A 277 19.29 30.34 -22.43
CA PHE A 277 20.55 30.04 -21.77
C PHE A 277 21.01 31.17 -20.83
N LYS A 278 20.75 32.43 -21.23
CA LYS A 278 21.04 33.62 -20.44
C LYS A 278 20.22 33.68 -19.13
N LYS A 279 18.95 33.26 -19.15
CA LYS A 279 18.07 33.18 -17.96
C LYS A 279 18.50 32.05 -17.03
N TYR A 280 18.85 30.89 -17.58
CA TYR A 280 19.30 29.75 -16.77
C TYR A 280 20.64 30.01 -16.08
N VAL A 281 21.64 30.50 -16.84
CA VAL A 281 22.93 30.91 -16.27
C VAL A 281 22.73 31.99 -15.22
N LYS A 282 21.85 32.96 -15.46
CA LYS A 282 21.51 33.99 -14.46
C LYS A 282 20.94 33.38 -13.18
N ASN A 283 19.95 32.48 -13.29
CA ASN A 283 19.33 31.85 -12.12
C ASN A 283 20.33 30.99 -11.32
N LEU A 284 21.17 30.23 -12.02
CA LEU A 284 22.22 29.41 -11.39
C LEU A 284 23.26 30.30 -10.68
N MET A 285 23.68 31.39 -11.32
CA MET A 285 24.58 32.36 -10.71
C MET A 285 23.96 33.02 -9.48
N GLU A 286 22.67 33.40 -9.54
CA GLU A 286 21.97 33.97 -8.40
C GLU A 286 21.84 32.98 -7.23
N TYR A 287 21.62 31.69 -7.52
CA TYR A 287 21.58 30.62 -6.52
C TYR A 287 22.95 30.40 -5.86
N ILE A 288 24.02 30.28 -6.66
CA ILE A 288 25.39 30.11 -6.17
C ILE A 288 25.80 31.31 -5.33
N GLU A 289 25.57 32.53 -5.82
CA GLU A 289 25.86 33.77 -5.10
C GLU A 289 25.13 33.83 -3.76
N ARG A 290 23.83 33.53 -3.74
CA ARG A 290 23.02 33.51 -2.52
C ARG A 290 23.62 32.57 -1.47
N ASN A 291 23.96 31.35 -1.88
CA ASN A 291 24.45 30.32 -0.95
C ASN A 291 25.84 30.67 -0.41
N ILE A 292 26.77 31.10 -1.27
CA ILE A 292 28.12 31.50 -0.85
C ILE A 292 28.04 32.70 0.11
N ILE A 293 27.19 33.68 -0.18
CA ILE A 293 27.01 34.85 0.70
C ILE A 293 26.40 34.42 2.04
N LYS A 294 25.36 33.59 2.02
CA LYS A 294 24.69 33.09 3.23
C LYS A 294 25.66 32.30 4.12
N GLU A 295 26.35 31.32 3.55
CA GLU A 295 27.29 30.47 4.28
C GLU A 295 28.46 31.28 4.85
N THR A 296 28.98 32.25 4.08
CA THR A 296 30.04 33.13 4.57
C THR A 296 29.56 34.02 5.71
N LEU A 297 28.33 34.57 5.61
CA LEU A 297 27.72 35.35 6.67
C LEU A 297 27.51 34.51 7.94
N GLU A 298 27.05 33.27 7.82
CA GLU A 298 26.90 32.35 8.95
C GLU A 298 28.25 32.05 9.63
N ARG A 299 29.28 31.74 8.84
CA ARG A 299 30.65 31.46 9.34
C ARG A 299 31.28 32.63 10.10
N VAL A 300 30.99 33.87 9.74
CA VAL A 300 31.52 35.06 10.42
C VAL A 300 30.54 35.68 11.43
N GLY A 301 29.47 34.97 11.80
CA GLY A 301 28.50 35.45 12.78
C GLY A 301 27.70 36.66 12.34
N TRP A 302 27.45 36.79 11.03
CA TRP A 302 26.77 37.90 10.36
C TRP A 302 27.52 39.24 10.41
N ASP A 303 28.82 39.22 10.69
CA ASP A 303 29.72 40.39 10.53
C ASP A 303 29.95 40.69 9.04
N ARG A 304 29.23 41.70 8.54
CA ARG A 304 29.27 42.12 7.14
C ARG A 304 30.65 42.60 6.68
N LYS A 305 31.48 43.17 7.58
CA LYS A 305 32.81 43.69 7.22
C LYS A 305 33.78 42.53 7.00
N LYS A 306 33.72 41.50 7.87
CA LYS A 306 34.49 40.26 7.70
C LYS A 306 34.03 39.47 6.48
N ALA A 307 32.71 39.36 6.25
CA ALA A 307 32.16 38.71 5.06
C ALA A 307 32.63 39.38 3.76
N CYS A 308 32.67 40.73 3.71
CA CYS A 308 33.22 41.47 2.57
C CYS A 308 34.68 41.10 2.28
N GLY A 309 35.50 40.97 3.32
CA GLY A 309 36.92 40.61 3.19
C GLY A 309 37.11 39.20 2.60
N ILE A 310 36.33 38.23 3.06
CA ILE A 310 36.39 36.83 2.58
C ILE A 310 35.86 36.73 1.15
N LEU A 311 34.71 37.36 0.88
CA LEU A 311 34.07 37.32 -0.44
C LEU A 311 34.76 38.23 -1.46
N LYS A 312 35.72 39.05 -1.04
CA LYS A 312 36.36 40.10 -1.84
C LYS A 312 35.34 41.02 -2.52
N LEU A 313 34.25 41.33 -1.80
CA LEU A 313 33.20 42.24 -2.25
C LEU A 313 33.27 43.54 -1.46
N ASN A 314 32.89 44.65 -2.10
CA ASN A 314 32.68 45.89 -1.36
C ASN A 314 31.37 45.84 -0.54
N TYR A 315 31.28 46.67 0.50
CA TYR A 315 30.16 46.67 1.43
C TYR A 315 28.81 46.99 0.77
N LYS A 316 28.79 47.90 -0.22
CA LYS A 316 27.58 48.29 -0.95
C LYS A 316 27.03 47.14 -1.79
N THR A 317 27.91 46.40 -2.48
CA THR A 317 27.58 45.23 -3.29
C THR A 317 27.07 44.09 -2.43
N LEU A 318 27.73 43.82 -1.29
CA LEU A 318 27.24 42.82 -0.34
C LEU A 318 25.86 43.20 0.19
N SER A 319 25.65 44.45 0.61
CA SER A 319 24.36 44.92 1.13
C SER A 319 23.24 44.83 0.09
N TYR A 320 23.54 45.18 -1.17
CA TYR A 320 22.59 45.03 -2.27
C TYR A 320 22.23 43.56 -2.52
N LYS A 321 23.22 42.66 -2.58
CA LYS A 321 22.98 41.22 -2.78
C LYS A 321 22.25 40.58 -1.60
N MET A 322 22.54 40.99 -0.37
CA MET A 322 21.78 40.56 0.81
C MET A 322 20.31 40.97 0.72
N LYS A 323 20.02 42.22 0.32
CA LYS A 323 18.64 42.70 0.10
C LYS A 323 17.95 41.96 -1.04
N LYS A 324 18.66 41.77 -2.16
CA LYS A 324 18.16 41.06 -3.35
C LYS A 324 17.77 39.61 -3.02
N TYR A 325 18.55 38.93 -2.18
CA TYR A 325 18.35 37.51 -1.86
C TYR A 325 17.63 37.26 -0.51
N GLY A 326 17.14 38.32 0.14
CA GLY A 326 16.41 38.22 1.41
C GLY A 326 17.23 37.64 2.57
N LEU A 327 18.53 37.93 2.63
CA LEU A 327 19.43 37.41 3.67
C LEU A 327 19.46 38.35 4.88
N THR A 328 18.81 37.93 5.97
CA THR A 328 18.77 38.64 7.26
C THR A 328 19.27 37.76 8.40
N LYS A 329 19.86 38.38 9.42
CA LYS A 329 20.41 37.68 10.58
C LYS A 329 19.26 36.98 11.34
N PRO A 330 19.32 35.67 11.62
CA PRO A 330 18.33 34.99 12.43
C PRO A 330 18.32 35.57 13.86
N GLY A 331 17.17 36.02 14.35
CA GLY A 331 17.00 36.47 15.74
C GLY A 331 16.72 37.96 15.96
N PHE A 332 16.20 38.68 14.97
CA PHE A 332 15.51 39.97 15.14
C PHE A 332 14.26 40.02 14.28
#